data_AF-A0A7Y3BQA5-F1
#
_entry.id   AF-A0A7Y3BQA5-F1
#
_cell.length_a   1.000
_cell.length_b   1.000
_cell.length_c   1.000
_cell.angle_alpha   90.00
_cell.angle_beta   90.00
_cell.angle_gamma   90.00
#
_symmetry.space_group_name_H-M   'P 1'
#
loop_
_entity.id
_entity.type
_entity.pdbx_description
1 polymer ?
#
loop_
_entity_poly.entity_id
_entity_poly.type
_entity_poly.pdbx_seq_one_letter_code
_entity_poly.pdbx_strand_id
1 'polypeptide(L)'
;MSTLTELCLLESDTSDAHTLEDYDAERPRWCSGCGDHGVLAGLQRVLRKHNLDPENVVSVSGIGCSSRLPHYLKTYGFHGIHGRALPIATGVRLSRPEIPVVVIMGDGDCFSIGGNHWLHAIRYNINAVVLVLDNEVYALTKMQVSPTTPDGWKTNTTPRGTYLKAMNPLSVVMGMTNVSFLAQTATWLPAHLDETIEKAWEHHGLSFVRILQRCPVFMPKAFGEGGVHFPVVFLEHEEGVPVHPSLLKRGPVQAHNHRDIHEAQRVAVSVDPCPMGLIYQNPDVPSYEEIRWQRQERPDHRTFLQRLDAAMDRYTVG
;
A
#
# COMPACT_ATOMS: atom_id res chain seq x y z
N MET A 1 35.23 -12.61 8.32
CA MET A 1 34.50 -13.45 9.28
C MET A 1 33.05 -13.38 8.85
N SER A 2 32.58 -14.44 8.18
CA SER A 2 31.19 -14.54 7.75
C SER A 2 30.31 -14.48 9.01
N THR A 3 29.43 -13.48 9.08
CA THR A 3 28.48 -13.35 10.17
C THR A 3 27.48 -14.50 10.07
N LEU A 4 26.97 -15.01 11.20
CA LEU A 4 25.87 -15.98 11.25
C LEU A 4 24.68 -15.61 10.33
N THR A 5 24.53 -14.32 10.01
CA THR A 5 23.57 -13.73 9.08
C THR A 5 23.80 -14.10 7.60
N GLU A 6 25.04 -14.23 7.15
CA GLU A 6 25.34 -14.73 5.79
C GLU A 6 25.02 -16.21 5.67
N LEU A 7 25.26 -17.00 6.72
CA LEU A 7 24.91 -18.43 6.74
C LEU A 7 23.39 -18.67 6.69
N CYS A 8 22.56 -17.88 7.38
CA CYS A 8 21.10 -18.01 7.28
C CYS A 8 20.54 -17.59 5.92
N LEU A 9 21.16 -16.62 5.23
CA LEU A 9 20.73 -16.20 3.89
C LEU A 9 21.27 -17.11 2.79
N LEU A 10 22.38 -17.82 3.03
CA LEU A 10 22.94 -18.80 2.09
C LEU A 10 22.24 -20.17 2.19
N GLU A 11 21.55 -20.47 3.29
CA GLU A 11 20.72 -21.67 3.43
C GLU A 11 19.38 -21.59 2.66
N SER A 12 18.96 -20.41 2.17
CA SER A 12 17.73 -20.26 1.37
C SER A 12 17.93 -20.54 -0.12
N ASP A 13 19.17 -20.66 -0.61
CA ASP A 13 19.48 -20.92 -2.03
C ASP A 13 19.15 -22.37 -2.48
N THR A 14 18.56 -23.18 -1.60
CA THR A 14 18.06 -24.53 -1.91
C THR A 14 16.52 -24.63 -1.93
N SER A 15 15.78 -23.53 -1.87
CA SER A 15 14.31 -23.61 -1.92
C SER A 15 13.82 -23.84 -3.35
N ASP A 16 12.99 -24.86 -3.56
CA ASP A 16 12.23 -25.04 -4.80
C ASP A 16 11.40 -23.77 -5.11
N ALA A 17 11.06 -23.55 -6.37
CA ALA A 17 10.25 -22.40 -6.76
C ALA A 17 8.86 -22.46 -6.10
N HIS A 18 8.47 -21.40 -5.39
CA HIS A 18 7.18 -21.31 -4.71
C HIS A 18 6.01 -21.31 -5.72
N THR A 19 4.90 -21.93 -5.33
CA THR A 19 3.62 -21.94 -6.05
C THR A 19 2.67 -20.87 -5.51
N LEU A 20 1.48 -20.70 -6.08
CA LEU A 20 0.52 -19.73 -5.51
C LEU A 20 -0.08 -20.24 -4.19
N GLU A 21 -0.25 -21.56 -4.10
CA GLU A 21 -0.78 -22.28 -2.96
C GLU A 21 0.11 -22.12 -1.72
N ASP A 22 1.42 -21.89 -1.92
CA ASP A 22 2.36 -21.61 -0.81
C ASP A 22 2.06 -20.30 -0.08
N TYR A 23 1.33 -19.38 -0.73
CA TYR A 23 0.90 -18.10 -0.18
C TYR A 23 -0.59 -18.08 0.26
N ASP A 24 -1.31 -19.20 0.12
CA ASP A 24 -2.69 -19.34 0.58
C ASP A 24 -2.75 -19.65 2.09
N ALA A 25 -3.61 -18.94 2.81
CA ALA A 25 -3.90 -19.19 4.22
C ALA A 25 -5.37 -19.60 4.42
N GLU A 26 -6.16 -18.80 5.14
CA GLU A 26 -7.58 -19.09 5.33
C GLU A 26 -8.40 -18.79 4.08
N ARG A 27 -9.53 -19.50 3.92
CA ARG A 27 -10.49 -19.20 2.86
C ARG A 27 -11.07 -17.79 3.04
N PRO A 28 -10.95 -16.90 2.04
CA PRO A 28 -11.52 -15.55 2.12
C PRO A 28 -13.03 -15.55 2.37
N ARG A 29 -13.48 -14.67 3.28
CA ARG A 29 -14.90 -14.51 3.64
C ARG A 29 -15.55 -13.25 3.07
N TRP A 30 -14.93 -12.66 2.05
CA TRP A 30 -15.51 -11.53 1.33
C TRP A 30 -16.73 -11.96 0.51
N CYS A 31 -17.58 -10.99 0.18
CA CYS A 31 -18.77 -11.22 -0.63
C CYS A 31 -18.38 -11.64 -2.06
N SER A 32 -19.21 -12.47 -2.70
CA SER A 32 -19.03 -12.82 -4.10
C SER A 32 -18.97 -11.56 -4.98
N GLY A 33 -17.90 -11.46 -5.80
CA GLY A 33 -17.65 -10.28 -6.65
C GLY A 33 -16.94 -9.12 -5.96
N CYS A 34 -16.54 -9.26 -4.69
CA CYS A 34 -15.72 -8.25 -4.01
C CYS A 34 -14.37 -8.07 -4.71
N GLY A 35 -13.97 -6.81 -4.93
CA GLY A 35 -12.67 -6.48 -5.52
C GLY A 35 -11.45 -6.93 -4.69
N ASP A 36 -11.60 -7.12 -3.38
CA ASP A 36 -10.52 -7.54 -2.47
C ASP A 36 -9.85 -8.86 -2.91
N HIS A 37 -10.62 -9.77 -3.53
CA HIS A 37 -10.10 -11.03 -4.08
C HIS A 37 -9.03 -10.80 -5.16
N GLY A 38 -9.22 -9.78 -6.01
CA GLY A 38 -8.27 -9.45 -7.07
C GLY A 38 -6.94 -8.96 -6.51
N VAL A 39 -6.99 -8.16 -5.44
CA VAL A 39 -5.81 -7.62 -4.76
C VAL A 39 -5.04 -8.73 -4.03
N LEU A 40 -5.74 -9.62 -3.32
CA LEU A 40 -5.10 -10.79 -2.69
C LEU A 40 -4.37 -11.64 -3.73
N ALA A 41 -5.04 -11.98 -4.82
CA ALA A 41 -4.44 -12.80 -5.87
C ALA A 41 -3.26 -12.08 -6.56
N GLY A 42 -3.34 -10.75 -6.73
CA GLY A 42 -2.25 -9.93 -7.27
C GLY A 42 -1.02 -9.97 -6.36
N LEU A 43 -1.21 -9.81 -5.05
CA LEU A 43 -0.12 -9.94 -4.08
C LEU A 43 0.52 -11.33 -4.11
N GLN A 44 -0.27 -12.40 -4.11
CA GLN A 44 0.26 -13.77 -4.22
C GLN A 44 1.10 -13.98 -5.48
N ARG A 45 0.66 -13.41 -6.62
CA ARG A 45 1.44 -13.46 -7.87
C ARG A 45 2.76 -12.71 -7.76
N VAL A 46 2.78 -11.54 -7.11
CA VAL A 46 4.01 -10.76 -6.87
C VAL A 46 4.96 -11.53 -5.96
N LEU A 47 4.50 -12.01 -4.80
CA LEU A 47 5.36 -12.77 -3.88
C LEU A 47 5.97 -14.00 -4.55
N ARG A 48 5.17 -14.75 -5.32
CA ARG A 48 5.64 -15.89 -6.12
C ARG A 48 6.64 -15.48 -7.19
N LYS A 49 6.39 -14.38 -7.91
CA LYS A 49 7.29 -13.89 -8.97
C LYS A 49 8.68 -13.57 -8.42
N HIS A 50 8.73 -13.02 -7.20
CA HIS A 50 9.97 -12.72 -6.48
C HIS A 50 10.50 -13.89 -5.65
N ASN A 51 9.87 -15.08 -5.74
CA ASN A 51 10.19 -16.30 -5.00
C ASN A 51 10.45 -16.05 -3.51
N LEU A 52 9.60 -15.24 -2.88
CA LEU A 52 9.80 -14.84 -1.49
C LEU A 52 9.29 -15.92 -0.55
N ASP A 53 10.09 -16.26 0.45
CA ASP A 53 9.61 -17.12 1.53
C ASP A 53 8.50 -16.41 2.30
N PRO A 54 7.32 -17.05 2.48
CA PRO A 54 6.23 -16.56 3.31
C PRO A 54 6.66 -15.94 4.65
N GLU A 55 7.56 -16.60 5.37
CA GLU A 55 8.11 -16.17 6.67
C GLU A 55 9.02 -14.94 6.60
N ASN A 56 9.45 -14.53 5.42
CA ASN A 56 10.32 -13.38 5.21
C ASN A 56 9.56 -12.13 4.75
N VAL A 57 8.22 -12.16 4.73
CA VAL A 57 7.36 -11.03 4.37
C VAL A 57 6.42 -10.70 5.52
N VAL A 58 6.19 -9.40 5.78
CA VAL A 58 5.23 -8.95 6.79
C VAL A 58 4.08 -8.18 6.15
N SER A 59 2.86 -8.67 6.34
CA SER A 59 1.62 -7.99 5.94
C SER A 59 0.93 -7.31 7.12
N VAL A 60 0.69 -6.00 7.03
CA VAL A 60 0.10 -5.20 8.10
C VAL A 60 -1.22 -4.61 7.65
N SER A 61 -2.25 -4.68 8.47
CA SER A 61 -3.54 -4.06 8.17
C SER A 61 -4.16 -3.35 9.38
N GLY A 62 -5.13 -2.48 9.10
CA GLY A 62 -5.95 -1.82 10.11
C GLY A 62 -7.23 -2.61 10.39
N ILE A 63 -8.40 -1.98 10.33
CA ILE A 63 -9.71 -2.64 10.49
C ILE A 63 -10.62 -2.28 9.31
N GLY A 64 -11.29 -3.29 8.74
CA GLY A 64 -12.16 -3.14 7.58
C GLY A 64 -12.32 -4.46 6.80
N CYS A 65 -13.13 -4.46 5.74
CA CYS A 65 -13.20 -5.62 4.84
C CYS A 65 -11.82 -5.88 4.22
N SER A 66 -11.21 -4.84 3.66
CA SER A 66 -9.86 -4.85 3.11
C SER A 66 -8.82 -5.36 4.13
N SER A 67 -8.92 -4.91 5.38
CA SER A 67 -7.95 -5.24 6.43
C SER A 67 -7.99 -6.69 6.89
N ARG A 68 -8.92 -7.51 6.39
CA ARG A 68 -8.86 -8.97 6.60
C ARG A 68 -7.81 -9.66 5.74
N LEU A 69 -7.23 -8.98 4.75
CA LEU A 69 -6.30 -9.58 3.78
C LEU A 69 -5.13 -10.35 4.42
N PRO A 70 -4.46 -9.86 5.49
CA PRO A 70 -3.39 -10.62 6.14
C PRO A 70 -3.80 -12.00 6.69
N HIS A 71 -5.09 -12.26 6.93
CA HIS A 71 -5.56 -13.60 7.35
C HIS A 71 -5.61 -14.60 6.19
N TYR A 72 -5.59 -14.11 4.95
CA TYR A 72 -5.73 -14.90 3.73
C TYR A 72 -4.42 -15.03 2.95
N LEU A 73 -3.41 -14.23 3.32
CA LEU A 73 -2.08 -14.24 2.74
C LEU A 73 -1.12 -14.90 3.74
N LYS A 74 -0.60 -16.08 3.41
CA LYS A 74 0.32 -16.84 4.26
C LYS A 74 1.67 -16.11 4.33
N THR A 75 1.77 -15.21 5.29
CA THR A 75 2.95 -14.40 5.63
C THR A 75 2.95 -14.16 7.14
N TYR A 76 4.01 -13.61 7.73
CA TYR A 76 3.82 -12.95 9.02
C TYR A 76 2.88 -11.78 8.85
N GLY A 77 2.00 -11.54 9.82
CA GLY A 77 1.06 -10.44 9.68
C GLY A 77 0.53 -9.87 10.98
N PHE A 78 0.19 -8.59 10.91
CA PHE A 78 -0.48 -7.85 11.97
C PHE A 78 -1.86 -7.43 11.47
N HIS A 79 -2.91 -7.94 12.08
CA HIS A 79 -4.23 -7.31 12.02
C HIS A 79 -4.33 -6.34 13.20
N GLY A 80 -3.95 -5.09 12.94
CA GLY A 80 -3.82 -4.06 13.95
C GLY A 80 -5.16 -3.48 14.40
N ILE A 81 -5.12 -2.25 14.90
CA ILE A 81 -6.31 -1.47 15.24
C ILE A 81 -6.62 -0.45 14.15
N HIS A 82 -7.85 0.03 14.14
CA HIS A 82 -8.38 0.87 13.06
C HIS A 82 -7.51 2.12 12.83
N GLY A 83 -7.03 2.28 11.59
CA GLY A 83 -6.15 3.37 11.13
C GLY A 83 -4.75 3.39 11.74
N ARG A 84 -4.26 2.27 12.29
CA ARG A 84 -2.91 2.17 12.88
C ARG A 84 -1.98 1.21 12.14
N ALA A 85 -2.36 0.78 10.93
CA ALA A 85 -1.51 -0.07 10.09
C ALA A 85 -0.15 0.58 9.79
N LEU A 86 -0.14 1.86 9.38
CA LEU A 86 1.09 2.57 9.00
C LEU A 86 2.07 2.80 10.17
N PRO A 87 1.63 3.18 11.39
CA PRO A 87 2.50 3.19 12.57
C PRO A 87 3.11 1.82 12.89
N ILE A 88 2.32 0.75 12.81
CA ILE A 88 2.81 -0.62 13.04
C ILE A 88 3.86 -0.98 11.99
N ALA A 89 3.56 -0.75 10.70
CA ALA A 89 4.48 -0.98 9.59
C ALA A 89 5.78 -0.19 9.72
N THR A 90 5.70 1.08 10.17
CA THR A 90 6.87 1.90 10.49
C THR A 90 7.73 1.26 11.57
N GLY A 91 7.11 0.76 12.64
CA GLY A 91 7.82 0.04 13.72
C GLY A 91 8.54 -1.21 13.21
N VAL A 92 7.87 -2.01 12.39
CA VAL A 92 8.46 -3.19 11.74
C VAL A 92 9.66 -2.77 10.89
N ARG A 93 9.48 -1.83 9.97
CA ARG A 93 10.51 -1.44 9.00
C ARG A 93 11.73 -0.78 9.63
N LEU A 94 11.55 -0.05 10.72
CA LEU A 94 12.66 0.55 11.48
C LEU A 94 13.42 -0.47 12.35
N SER A 95 12.78 -1.57 12.70
CA SER A 95 13.39 -2.63 13.54
C SER A 95 14.06 -3.72 12.71
N ARG A 96 13.48 -4.06 11.56
CA ARG A 96 13.90 -5.14 10.65
C ARG A 96 13.97 -4.60 9.22
N PRO A 97 15.01 -3.83 8.87
CA PRO A 97 15.04 -3.10 7.61
C PRO A 97 15.21 -3.96 6.35
N GLU A 98 15.56 -5.22 6.52
CA GLU A 98 15.69 -6.22 5.47
C GLU A 98 14.37 -6.90 5.10
N ILE A 99 13.33 -6.80 5.94
CA ILE A 99 12.05 -7.49 5.71
C ILE A 99 11.14 -6.61 4.83
N PRO A 100 10.64 -7.12 3.69
CA PRO A 100 9.58 -6.47 2.93
C PRO A 100 8.29 -6.33 3.74
N VAL A 101 7.71 -5.14 3.70
CA VAL A 101 6.46 -4.83 4.40
C VAL A 101 5.39 -4.40 3.40
N VAL A 102 4.24 -5.07 3.43
CA VAL A 102 3.04 -4.68 2.69
C VAL A 102 1.96 -4.22 3.67
N VAL A 103 1.34 -3.09 3.39
CA VAL A 103 0.30 -2.48 4.23
C VAL A 103 -1.01 -2.44 3.45
N ILE A 104 -2.07 -3.00 4.04
CA ILE A 104 -3.40 -3.06 3.45
C ILE A 104 -4.37 -2.26 4.30
N MET A 105 -5.01 -1.26 3.69
CA MET A 105 -5.98 -0.40 4.36
C MET A 105 -7.21 -0.22 3.47
N GLY A 106 -8.36 0.08 4.09
CA GLY A 106 -9.52 0.63 3.39
C GLY A 106 -9.41 2.15 3.28
N ASP A 107 -10.20 2.75 2.40
CA ASP A 107 -10.38 4.21 2.28
C ASP A 107 -10.64 4.89 3.63
N GLY A 108 -11.58 4.40 4.43
CA GLY A 108 -11.87 5.02 5.71
C GLY A 108 -10.87 4.66 6.81
N ASP A 109 -10.23 3.49 6.75
CA ASP A 109 -9.12 3.13 7.65
C ASP A 109 -7.92 4.07 7.43
N CYS A 110 -7.61 4.38 6.17
CA CYS A 110 -6.48 5.22 5.77
C CYS A 110 -6.79 6.72 5.85
N PHE A 111 -7.86 7.19 5.20
CA PHE A 111 -8.12 8.62 4.98
C PHE A 111 -8.98 9.27 6.07
N SER A 112 -9.61 8.47 6.95
CA SER A 112 -10.37 9.00 8.09
C SER A 112 -9.54 8.89 9.37
N ILE A 113 -9.74 7.85 10.17
CA ILE A 113 -9.07 7.71 11.48
C ILE A 113 -7.55 7.52 11.35
N GLY A 114 -7.07 7.01 10.21
CA GLY A 114 -5.64 6.87 9.90
C GLY A 114 -5.00 8.11 9.26
N GLY A 115 -5.77 9.17 8.96
CA GLY A 115 -5.35 10.25 8.07
C GLY A 115 -4.03 10.90 8.47
N ASN A 116 -3.85 11.21 9.76
CA ASN A 116 -2.60 11.82 10.23
C ASN A 116 -1.38 10.89 10.05
N HIS A 117 -1.55 9.59 10.29
CA HIS A 117 -0.47 8.62 10.11
C HIS A 117 -0.14 8.40 8.64
N TRP A 118 -1.14 8.47 7.76
CA TRP A 118 -0.95 8.43 6.31
C TRP A 118 -0.06 9.58 5.81
N LEU A 119 -0.37 10.82 6.21
CA LEU A 119 0.46 11.98 5.87
C LEU A 119 1.91 11.81 6.36
N HIS A 120 2.09 11.35 7.60
CA HIS A 120 3.43 11.15 8.15
C HIS A 120 4.17 9.97 7.53
N ALA A 121 3.49 8.89 7.15
CA ALA A 121 4.11 7.76 6.47
C ALA A 121 4.70 8.19 5.13
N ILE A 122 3.95 8.96 4.33
CA ILE A 122 4.43 9.54 3.08
C ILE A 122 5.67 10.39 3.33
N ARG A 123 5.61 11.28 4.33
CA ARG A 123 6.75 12.14 4.67
C ARG A 123 7.97 11.36 5.14
N TYR A 124 7.78 10.26 5.87
CA TYR A 124 8.87 9.39 6.30
C TYR A 124 9.46 8.60 5.14
N ASN A 125 8.65 8.23 4.14
CA ASN A 125 9.12 7.44 3.00
C ASN A 125 9.77 6.11 3.47
N ILE A 126 9.17 5.41 4.45
CA ILE A 126 9.65 4.08 4.82
C ILE A 126 9.54 3.14 3.62
N ASN A 127 10.50 2.23 3.43
CA ASN A 127 10.42 1.29 2.33
C ASN A 127 9.35 0.22 2.61
N ALA A 128 8.17 0.41 2.01
CA ALA A 128 6.99 -0.45 2.18
C ALA A 128 5.98 -0.20 1.06
N VAL A 129 5.20 -1.22 0.72
CA VAL A 129 4.09 -1.13 -0.24
C VAL A 129 2.79 -0.87 0.49
N VAL A 130 2.11 0.26 0.23
CA VAL A 130 0.82 0.61 0.81
C VAL A 130 -0.26 0.50 -0.25
N LEU A 131 -1.18 -0.44 -0.05
CA LEU A 131 -2.35 -0.65 -0.91
C LEU A 131 -3.61 -0.17 -0.17
N VAL A 132 -4.21 0.91 -0.67
CA VAL A 132 -5.50 1.40 -0.17
C VAL A 132 -6.61 0.93 -1.09
N LEU A 133 -7.45 0.03 -0.57
CA LEU A 133 -8.59 -0.55 -1.27
C LEU A 133 -9.79 0.38 -1.04
N ASP A 134 -10.01 1.27 -1.99
CA ASP A 134 -11.00 2.35 -1.93
C ASP A 134 -12.30 1.93 -2.59
N ASN A 135 -13.29 1.59 -1.76
CA ASN A 135 -14.64 1.24 -2.20
C ASN A 135 -15.68 2.33 -1.88
N GLU A 136 -15.21 3.52 -1.50
CA GLU A 136 -16.03 4.69 -1.22
C GLU A 136 -17.05 4.50 -0.08
N VAL A 137 -16.84 3.53 0.83
CA VAL A 137 -17.77 3.26 1.93
C VAL A 137 -17.14 2.49 3.10
N TYR A 138 -17.62 2.72 4.33
CA TYR A 138 -17.38 1.77 5.41
C TYR A 138 -18.23 0.50 5.25
N ALA A 139 -17.73 -0.46 4.47
CA ALA A 139 -18.45 -1.68 4.14
C ALA A 139 -18.64 -2.62 5.34
N LEU A 140 -17.59 -2.88 6.13
CA LEU A 140 -17.62 -3.86 7.23
C LEU A 140 -18.65 -3.48 8.30
N THR A 141 -18.78 -2.19 8.60
CA THR A 141 -19.74 -1.65 9.57
C THR A 141 -21.13 -1.43 8.98
N LYS A 142 -21.36 -1.88 7.73
CA LYS A 142 -22.63 -1.84 7.00
C LYS A 142 -22.97 -0.45 6.46
N MET A 143 -22.23 0.03 5.45
CA MET A 143 -22.61 1.16 4.58
C MET A 143 -22.70 2.52 5.28
N GLN A 144 -21.65 2.95 5.97
CA GLN A 144 -21.51 4.33 6.44
C GLN A 144 -20.63 5.14 5.48
N VAL A 145 -20.83 6.45 5.47
CA VAL A 145 -20.00 7.40 4.69
C VAL A 145 -18.51 7.23 5.02
N SER A 146 -17.68 7.21 3.99
CA SER A 146 -16.22 7.31 4.07
C SER A 146 -15.74 8.66 3.51
N PRO A 147 -14.46 9.03 3.66
CA PRO A 147 -13.92 10.27 3.08
C PRO A 147 -13.99 10.34 1.55
N THR A 148 -14.08 9.20 0.87
CA THR A 148 -14.11 9.10 -0.60
C THR A 148 -15.51 8.86 -1.16
N THR A 149 -16.54 8.74 -0.31
CA THR A 149 -17.94 8.64 -0.75
C THR A 149 -18.33 9.86 -1.60
N PRO A 150 -18.86 9.67 -2.82
CA PRO A 150 -19.30 10.76 -3.69
C PRO A 150 -20.38 11.65 -3.05
N ASP A 151 -20.39 12.92 -3.40
CA ASP A 151 -21.42 13.89 -2.98
C ASP A 151 -22.83 13.42 -3.36
N GLY A 152 -23.80 13.64 -2.48
CA GLY A 152 -25.19 13.22 -2.65
C GLY A 152 -25.44 11.71 -2.49
N TRP A 153 -24.40 10.89 -2.29
CA TRP A 153 -24.58 9.44 -2.15
C TRP A 153 -25.21 9.10 -0.80
N LYS A 154 -26.31 8.33 -0.81
CA LYS A 154 -27.04 7.98 0.42
C LYS A 154 -26.36 6.81 1.13
N THR A 155 -26.09 6.97 2.42
CA THR A 155 -25.55 5.91 3.29
C THR A 155 -26.38 5.79 4.56
N ASN A 156 -26.12 4.79 5.41
CA ASN A 156 -26.87 4.59 6.66
C ASN A 156 -26.72 5.76 7.64
N THR A 157 -25.60 6.48 7.63
CA THR A 157 -25.36 7.67 8.45
C THR A 157 -25.69 8.97 7.73
N THR A 158 -25.82 8.94 6.39
CA THR A 158 -26.21 10.09 5.58
C THR A 158 -27.39 9.72 4.66
N PRO A 159 -28.60 9.48 5.23
CA PRO A 159 -29.74 8.96 4.48
C PRO A 159 -30.28 9.95 3.42
N ARG A 160 -29.91 11.23 3.53
CA ARG A 160 -30.25 12.28 2.57
C ARG A 160 -29.17 12.52 1.51
N GLY A 161 -28.09 11.75 1.55
CA GLY A 161 -26.89 12.00 0.76
C GLY A 161 -25.79 12.62 1.62
N THR A 162 -24.55 12.32 1.29
CA THR A 162 -23.39 13.08 1.76
C THR A 162 -23.48 14.53 1.30
N TYR A 163 -22.92 15.46 2.08
CA TYR A 163 -22.91 16.90 1.75
C TYR A 163 -21.52 17.42 1.40
N LEU A 164 -20.49 16.61 1.65
CA LEU A 164 -19.12 16.96 1.38
C LEU A 164 -18.72 16.31 0.06
N LYS A 165 -17.97 17.05 -0.75
CA LYS A 165 -17.29 16.48 -1.91
C LYS A 165 -16.32 15.39 -1.42
N ALA A 166 -16.26 14.29 -2.17
CA ALA A 166 -15.29 13.24 -1.93
C ALA A 166 -13.87 13.82 -1.89
N MET A 167 -13.09 13.41 -0.90
CA MET A 167 -11.66 13.69 -0.86
C MET A 167 -11.00 13.07 -2.09
N ASN A 168 -10.05 13.78 -2.71
CA ASN A 168 -9.18 13.24 -3.75
C ASN A 168 -7.83 12.85 -3.12
N PRO A 169 -7.57 11.56 -2.82
CA PRO A 169 -6.34 11.15 -2.16
C PRO A 169 -5.10 11.44 -2.99
N LEU A 170 -5.18 11.36 -4.33
CA LEU A 170 -4.04 11.60 -5.21
C LEU A 170 -3.50 13.03 -5.04
N SER A 171 -4.42 14.01 -5.03
CA SER A 171 -4.06 15.42 -4.83
C SER A 171 -3.44 15.68 -3.46
N VAL A 172 -3.89 14.97 -2.42
CA VAL A 172 -3.32 15.07 -1.07
C VAL A 172 -1.90 14.50 -1.08
N VAL A 173 -1.68 13.31 -1.64
CA VAL A 173 -0.33 12.73 -1.74
C VAL A 173 0.60 13.66 -2.50
N MET A 174 0.22 14.13 -3.68
CA MET A 174 1.08 15.03 -4.49
C MET A 174 1.29 16.43 -3.88
N GLY A 175 0.51 16.79 -2.87
CA GLY A 175 0.72 17.99 -2.05
C GLY A 175 1.75 17.79 -0.93
N MET A 176 2.18 16.56 -0.66
CA MET A 176 3.13 16.26 0.40
C MET A 176 4.59 16.41 -0.07
N THR A 177 5.45 16.80 0.85
CA THR A 177 6.89 16.71 0.66
C THR A 177 7.36 15.26 0.80
N ASN A 178 8.42 14.88 0.11
CA ASN A 178 9.09 13.58 0.25
C ASN A 178 8.29 12.38 -0.28
N VAL A 179 7.28 12.60 -1.12
CA VAL A 179 6.64 11.53 -1.90
C VAL A 179 7.70 10.89 -2.78
N SER A 180 7.76 9.56 -2.79
CA SER A 180 8.66 8.81 -3.67
C SER A 180 7.90 7.96 -4.70
N PHE A 181 6.65 7.59 -4.44
CA PHE A 181 5.86 6.80 -5.38
C PHE A 181 4.36 6.99 -5.15
N LEU A 182 3.62 7.22 -6.24
CA LEU A 182 2.17 7.29 -6.27
C LEU A 182 1.64 6.60 -7.53
N ALA A 183 0.74 5.64 -7.36
CA ALA A 183 0.02 5.02 -8.46
C ALA A 183 -1.47 4.86 -8.15
N GLN A 184 -2.27 4.73 -9.21
CA GLN A 184 -3.68 4.42 -9.10
C GLN A 184 -4.09 3.33 -10.09
N THR A 185 -4.94 2.41 -9.64
CA THR A 185 -5.49 1.32 -10.47
C THR A 185 -6.88 0.93 -9.97
N ALA A 186 -7.47 -0.11 -10.55
CA ALA A 186 -8.80 -0.57 -10.18
C ALA A 186 -8.96 -2.09 -10.26
N THR A 187 -9.78 -2.64 -9.39
CA THR A 187 -10.04 -4.10 -9.28
C THR A 187 -10.78 -4.70 -10.48
N TRP A 188 -11.35 -3.89 -11.37
CA TRP A 188 -11.95 -4.33 -12.64
C TRP A 188 -10.97 -4.25 -13.83
N LEU A 189 -9.72 -3.88 -13.59
CA LEU A 189 -8.64 -3.81 -14.57
C LEU A 189 -7.52 -4.81 -14.17
N PRO A 190 -7.76 -6.13 -14.19
CA PRO A 190 -6.88 -7.11 -13.54
C PRO A 190 -5.42 -7.09 -14.03
N ALA A 191 -5.20 -7.02 -15.35
CA ALA A 191 -3.83 -6.93 -15.89
C ALA A 191 -3.12 -5.66 -15.40
N HIS A 192 -3.79 -4.52 -15.42
CA HIS A 192 -3.23 -3.25 -14.94
C HIS A 192 -3.04 -3.25 -13.41
N LEU A 193 -3.92 -3.90 -12.65
CA LEU A 193 -3.79 -4.09 -11.21
C LEU A 193 -2.51 -4.86 -10.87
N ASP A 194 -2.27 -5.99 -11.54
CA ASP A 194 -1.09 -6.83 -11.29
C ASP A 194 0.20 -6.06 -11.59
N GLU A 195 0.27 -5.40 -12.74
CA GLU A 195 1.41 -4.59 -13.13
C GLU A 195 1.64 -3.38 -12.20
N THR A 196 0.56 -2.80 -11.66
CA THR A 196 0.67 -1.70 -10.67
C THR A 196 1.24 -2.19 -9.34
N ILE A 197 0.79 -3.36 -8.85
CA ILE A 197 1.30 -3.93 -7.59
C ILE A 197 2.77 -4.34 -7.77
N GLU A 198 3.13 -4.92 -8.91
CA GLU A 198 4.51 -5.27 -9.25
C GLU A 198 5.40 -4.02 -9.26
N LYS A 199 5.00 -2.96 -9.97
CA LYS A 199 5.77 -1.71 -10.04
C LYS A 199 5.92 -1.06 -8.67
N ALA A 200 4.90 -1.17 -7.81
CA ALA A 200 4.97 -0.71 -6.43
C ALA A 200 5.93 -1.55 -5.58
N TRP A 201 6.03 -2.86 -5.83
CA TRP A 201 6.93 -3.77 -5.14
C TRP A 201 8.41 -3.52 -5.48
N GLU A 202 8.71 -3.19 -6.73
CA GLU A 202 10.07 -2.91 -7.21
C GLU A 202 10.62 -1.56 -6.72
N HIS A 203 9.76 -0.66 -6.25
CA HIS A 203 10.17 0.68 -5.82
C HIS A 203 10.81 0.67 -4.44
N HIS A 204 11.98 1.31 -4.32
CA HIS A 204 12.65 1.51 -3.04
C HIS A 204 12.14 2.79 -2.35
N GLY A 205 11.33 2.61 -1.32
CA GLY A 205 10.66 3.71 -0.60
C GLY A 205 9.18 3.38 -0.36
N LEU A 206 8.40 4.38 0.02
CA LEU A 206 6.99 4.18 0.28
C LEU A 206 6.18 4.20 -1.03
N SER A 207 5.76 3.02 -1.47
CA SER A 207 4.87 2.87 -2.62
C SER A 207 3.42 3.05 -2.21
N PHE A 208 2.84 4.21 -2.47
CA PHE A 208 1.42 4.44 -2.21
C PHE A 208 0.57 4.13 -3.45
N VAL A 209 -0.29 3.12 -3.36
CA VAL A 209 -1.20 2.71 -4.44
C VAL A 209 -2.65 2.86 -3.99
N ARG A 210 -3.40 3.73 -4.68
CA ARG A 210 -4.85 3.78 -4.56
C ARG A 210 -5.48 2.77 -5.52
N ILE A 211 -6.26 1.84 -4.98
CA ILE A 211 -6.94 0.81 -5.77
C ILE A 211 -8.45 1.04 -5.65
N LEU A 212 -9.09 1.43 -6.76
CA LEU A 212 -10.55 1.53 -6.79
C LEU A 212 -11.16 0.12 -6.73
N GLN A 213 -11.92 -0.14 -5.66
CA GLN A 213 -12.30 -1.49 -5.24
C GLN A 213 -13.82 -1.67 -5.29
N ARG A 214 -14.31 -2.68 -6.04
CA ARG A 214 -15.75 -2.94 -6.16
C ARG A 214 -16.33 -3.55 -4.89
N CYS A 215 -17.28 -2.85 -4.25
CA CYS A 215 -18.10 -3.41 -3.18
C CYS A 215 -19.51 -3.76 -3.70
N PRO A 216 -19.77 -5.02 -4.09
CA PRO A 216 -21.03 -5.40 -4.74
C PRO A 216 -22.25 -5.31 -3.81
N VAL A 217 -22.06 -5.38 -2.50
CA VAL A 217 -23.17 -5.41 -1.53
C VAL A 217 -23.68 -4.01 -1.22
N PHE A 218 -22.78 -3.06 -0.98
CA PHE A 218 -23.15 -1.72 -0.51
C PHE A 218 -22.99 -0.63 -1.57
N MET A 219 -22.08 -0.81 -2.52
CA MET A 219 -21.79 0.15 -3.58
C MET A 219 -21.84 -0.47 -4.99
N PRO A 220 -22.91 -1.20 -5.37
CA PRO A 220 -22.98 -1.89 -6.66
C PRO A 220 -22.94 -0.93 -7.87
N LYS A 221 -23.36 0.33 -7.68
CA LYS A 221 -23.37 1.37 -8.71
C LYS A 221 -22.12 2.25 -8.72
N ALA A 222 -21.25 2.13 -7.72
CA ALA A 222 -20.03 2.94 -7.67
C ALA A 222 -19.18 2.69 -8.91
N PHE A 223 -18.39 3.70 -9.28
CA PHE A 223 -17.53 3.66 -10.46
C PHE A 223 -18.29 3.29 -11.75
N GLY A 224 -19.46 3.88 -12.02
CA GLY A 224 -20.21 3.61 -13.24
C GLY A 224 -20.58 2.13 -13.40
N GLU A 225 -21.33 1.59 -12.43
CA GLU A 225 -21.77 0.19 -12.40
C GLU A 225 -20.63 -0.83 -12.24
N GLY A 226 -19.76 -0.60 -11.25
CA GLY A 226 -18.67 -1.51 -10.95
C GLY A 226 -17.57 -1.49 -12.02
N GLY A 227 -17.28 -0.31 -12.57
CA GLY A 227 -16.20 -0.06 -13.52
C GLY A 227 -16.56 -0.21 -14.99
N VAL A 228 -17.81 -0.52 -15.33
CA VAL A 228 -18.23 -0.73 -16.72
C VAL A 228 -18.21 0.57 -17.51
N HIS A 229 -18.76 1.62 -16.92
CA HIS A 229 -18.93 2.94 -17.53
C HIS A 229 -18.12 4.03 -16.80
N PHE A 230 -17.05 3.64 -16.11
CA PHE A 230 -16.19 4.60 -15.41
C PHE A 230 -15.20 5.24 -16.39
N PRO A 231 -15.19 6.58 -16.53
CA PRO A 231 -14.23 7.25 -17.40
C PRO A 231 -12.82 7.12 -16.81
N VAL A 232 -11.92 6.52 -17.58
CA VAL A 232 -10.51 6.35 -17.22
C VAL A 232 -9.62 6.93 -18.30
N VAL A 233 -8.43 7.40 -17.90
CA VAL A 233 -7.32 7.70 -18.80
C VAL A 233 -6.11 6.93 -18.31
N PHE A 234 -5.44 6.20 -19.20
CA PHE A 234 -4.24 5.44 -18.86
C PHE A 234 -3.00 6.29 -19.06
N LEU A 235 -2.16 6.40 -18.03
CA LEU A 235 -0.89 7.11 -18.08
C LEU A 235 0.18 6.19 -18.67
N GLU A 236 0.73 6.57 -19.82
CA GLU A 236 1.72 5.78 -20.55
C GLU A 236 3.11 6.42 -20.50
N HIS A 237 4.07 5.57 -20.16
CA HIS A 237 5.50 5.87 -20.15
C HIS A 237 6.25 4.54 -20.28
N GLU A 238 7.44 4.55 -20.89
CA GLU A 238 8.27 3.35 -21.06
C GLU A 238 8.57 2.65 -19.72
N GLU A 239 8.93 3.44 -18.71
CA GLU A 239 9.16 2.96 -17.34
C GLU A 239 7.89 2.99 -16.45
N GLY A 240 6.71 3.20 -17.04
CA GLY A 240 5.43 3.30 -16.31
C GLY A 240 4.79 1.95 -15.99
N VAL A 241 3.48 1.96 -15.67
CA VAL A 241 2.67 0.74 -15.63
C VAL A 241 2.22 0.43 -17.06
N PRO A 242 2.55 -0.74 -17.63
CA PRO A 242 2.20 -1.06 -19.01
C PRO A 242 0.68 -1.16 -19.21
N VAL A 243 0.21 -0.58 -20.33
CA VAL A 243 -1.19 -0.62 -20.71
C VAL A 243 -1.41 -1.75 -21.72
N HIS A 244 -1.97 -2.87 -21.24
CA HIS A 244 -2.25 -4.00 -22.14
C HIS A 244 -3.27 -3.59 -23.24
N PRO A 245 -3.10 -4.00 -24.52
CA PRO A 245 -3.97 -3.59 -25.62
C PRO A 245 -5.47 -3.83 -25.39
N SER A 246 -5.82 -4.87 -24.63
CA SER A 246 -7.21 -5.18 -24.25
C SER A 246 -7.89 -4.09 -23.41
N LEU A 247 -7.13 -3.18 -22.81
CA LEU A 247 -7.61 -2.07 -21.99
C LEU A 247 -7.87 -0.79 -22.78
N LEU A 248 -7.38 -0.66 -24.02
CA LEU A 248 -7.57 0.53 -24.85
C LEU A 248 -9.06 0.80 -25.17
N LYS A 249 -9.91 -0.23 -25.08
CA LYS A 249 -11.38 -0.09 -25.19
C LYS A 249 -12.04 0.53 -23.95
N ARG A 250 -11.32 0.65 -22.83
CA ARG A 250 -11.83 1.19 -21.55
C ARG A 250 -11.61 2.70 -21.44
N GLY A 251 -10.59 3.24 -22.09
CA GLY A 251 -10.29 4.67 -22.05
C GLY A 251 -9.06 5.01 -22.89
N PRO A 252 -8.86 6.29 -23.19
CA PRO A 252 -7.69 6.77 -23.93
C PRO A 252 -6.40 6.57 -23.14
N VAL A 253 -5.29 6.64 -23.87
CA VAL A 253 -3.95 6.70 -23.31
C VAL A 253 -3.44 8.14 -23.39
N GLN A 254 -2.73 8.56 -22.36
CA GLN A 254 -2.08 9.86 -22.25
C GLN A 254 -0.61 9.63 -21.93
N ALA A 255 0.28 10.18 -22.76
CA ALA A 255 1.71 10.22 -22.44
C ALA A 255 1.91 11.00 -21.13
N HIS A 256 2.67 10.43 -20.21
CA HIS A 256 2.85 10.99 -18.87
C HIS A 256 4.28 10.82 -18.36
N ASN A 257 4.95 11.91 -18.00
CA ASN A 257 6.26 11.83 -17.34
C ASN A 257 6.11 11.72 -15.82
N HIS A 258 6.21 10.51 -15.30
CA HIS A 258 6.10 10.23 -13.87
C HIS A 258 7.28 10.76 -13.02
N ARG A 259 8.37 11.25 -13.63
CA ARG A 259 9.48 11.93 -12.93
C ARG A 259 9.22 13.43 -12.74
N ASP A 260 8.33 14.03 -13.53
CA ASP A 260 7.96 15.44 -13.41
C ASP A 260 6.89 15.62 -12.32
N ILE A 261 7.27 16.25 -11.21
CA ILE A 261 6.36 16.50 -10.08
C ILE A 261 5.22 17.46 -10.45
N HIS A 262 5.43 18.43 -11.34
CA HIS A 262 4.39 19.37 -11.76
C HIS A 262 3.37 18.69 -12.67
N GLU A 263 3.82 17.78 -13.52
CA GLU A 263 2.93 16.95 -14.33
C GLU A 263 2.12 16.00 -13.47
N ALA A 264 2.77 15.30 -12.54
CA ALA A 264 2.11 14.45 -11.56
C ALA A 264 1.07 15.21 -10.72
N GLN A 265 1.36 16.45 -10.31
CA GLN A 265 0.39 17.32 -9.62
C GLN A 265 -0.83 17.66 -10.50
N ARG A 266 -0.64 18.00 -11.78
CA ARG A 266 -1.73 18.26 -12.73
C ARG A 266 -2.61 17.03 -12.95
N VAL A 267 -1.99 15.86 -13.10
CA VAL A 267 -2.69 14.58 -13.22
C VAL A 267 -3.45 14.26 -11.94
N ALA A 268 -2.83 14.42 -10.77
CA ALA A 268 -3.43 14.09 -9.49
C ALA A 268 -4.66 14.93 -9.14
N VAL A 269 -4.76 16.18 -9.60
CA VAL A 269 -5.96 17.02 -9.43
C VAL A 269 -7.04 16.73 -10.47
N SER A 270 -6.69 16.08 -11.57
CA SER A 270 -7.64 15.67 -12.62
C SER A 270 -8.39 14.43 -12.15
N VAL A 271 -9.65 14.60 -11.75
CA VAL A 271 -10.50 13.50 -11.23
C VAL A 271 -11.40 12.86 -12.29
N ASP A 272 -11.58 13.53 -13.44
CA ASP A 272 -12.44 13.09 -14.53
C ASP A 272 -11.86 13.54 -15.89
N PRO A 273 -11.43 12.62 -16.78
CA PRO A 273 -11.38 11.17 -16.57
C PRO A 273 -10.38 10.77 -15.48
N CYS A 274 -10.63 9.63 -14.83
CA CYS A 274 -9.85 9.18 -13.69
C CYS A 274 -8.49 8.57 -14.14
N PRO A 275 -7.34 9.09 -13.68
CA PRO A 275 -6.03 8.63 -14.13
C PRO A 275 -5.69 7.24 -13.59
N MET A 276 -5.21 6.35 -14.46
CA MET A 276 -4.80 4.98 -14.13
C MET A 276 -3.33 4.80 -14.53
N GLY A 277 -2.51 4.32 -13.61
CA GLY A 277 -1.09 4.01 -13.84
C GLY A 277 -0.18 4.64 -12.80
N LEU A 278 1.09 4.75 -13.15
CA LEU A 278 2.11 5.40 -12.33
C LEU A 278 1.99 6.92 -12.47
N ILE A 279 1.60 7.60 -11.39
CA ILE A 279 1.41 9.06 -11.38
C ILE A 279 2.72 9.76 -11.04
N TYR A 280 3.47 9.25 -10.08
CA TYR A 280 4.77 9.79 -9.70
C TYR A 280 5.70 8.69 -9.21
N GLN A 281 6.97 8.77 -9.56
CA GLN A 281 8.03 7.98 -8.93
C GLN A 281 9.28 8.83 -8.82
N ASN A 282 9.98 8.73 -7.70
CA ASN A 282 11.28 9.33 -7.43
C ASN A 282 12.10 8.41 -6.52
N PRO A 283 12.96 7.56 -7.10
CA PRO A 283 13.76 6.60 -6.34
C PRO A 283 14.92 7.26 -5.57
N ASP A 284 15.24 8.51 -5.89
CA ASP A 284 16.34 9.25 -5.26
C ASP A 284 16.00 9.78 -3.86
N VAL A 285 14.73 9.65 -3.44
CA VAL A 285 14.27 10.08 -2.12
C VAL A 285 14.70 9.06 -1.08
N PRO A 286 15.57 9.42 -0.11
CA PRO A 286 16.03 8.47 0.90
C PRO A 286 14.86 8.01 1.78
N SER A 287 14.92 6.75 2.19
CA SER A 287 13.96 6.18 3.14
C SER A 287 14.29 6.57 4.59
N TYR A 288 13.28 6.52 5.47
CA TYR A 288 13.48 6.99 6.85
C TYR A 288 14.52 6.17 7.61
N GLU A 289 14.50 4.86 7.42
CA GLU A 289 15.45 3.90 7.96
C GLU A 289 16.88 4.22 7.54
N GLU A 290 17.13 4.56 6.28
CA GLU A 290 18.46 4.91 5.76
C GLU A 290 18.96 6.20 6.41
N ILE A 291 18.11 7.24 6.45
CA ILE A 291 18.43 8.51 7.11
C ILE A 291 18.79 8.26 8.58
N ARG A 292 18.01 7.42 9.28
CA ARG A 292 18.23 7.12 10.70
C ARG A 292 19.48 6.29 10.90
N TRP A 293 19.75 5.32 10.02
CA TRP A 293 20.89 4.41 10.12
C TRP A 293 22.20 5.14 9.88
N GLN A 294 22.25 6.07 8.92
CA GLN A 294 23.44 6.87 8.63
C GLN A 294 23.78 7.89 9.73
N ARG A 295 22.79 8.35 10.50
CA ARG A 295 22.97 9.40 11.52
C ARG A 295 23.31 8.90 12.91
N GLN A 296 23.28 7.59 13.15
CA GLN A 296 23.53 7.02 14.48
C GLN A 296 24.75 6.12 14.45
N GLU A 297 25.76 6.46 15.27
CA GLU A 297 26.84 5.54 15.58
C GLU A 297 26.27 4.40 16.43
N ARG A 298 26.15 3.20 15.84
CA ARG A 298 25.65 2.01 16.53
C ARG A 298 26.84 1.17 17.00
N PRO A 299 27.14 1.15 18.30
CA PRO A 299 28.21 0.31 18.82
C PRO A 299 27.89 -1.17 18.58
N ASP A 300 28.91 -2.00 18.42
CA ASP A 300 28.75 -3.45 18.48
C ASP A 300 28.20 -3.86 19.86
N HIS A 301 27.71 -5.10 19.98
CA HIS A 301 27.05 -5.58 21.19
C HIS A 301 27.93 -5.42 22.45
N ARG A 302 29.23 -5.66 22.35
CA ARG A 302 30.16 -5.53 23.48
C ARG A 302 30.34 -4.07 23.87
N THR A 303 30.56 -3.20 22.88
CA THR A 303 30.68 -1.75 23.11
C THR A 303 29.36 -1.17 23.66
N PHE A 304 28.20 -1.68 23.24
CA PHE A 304 26.90 -1.31 23.81
C PHE A 304 26.81 -1.65 25.30
N LEU A 305 27.12 -2.89 25.68
CA LEU A 305 27.09 -3.31 27.09
C LEU A 305 28.06 -2.48 27.94
N GLN A 306 29.28 -2.25 27.46
CA GLN A 306 30.25 -1.39 28.15
C GLN A 306 29.73 0.05 28.35
N ARG A 307 29.11 0.64 27.32
CA ARG A 307 28.50 1.98 27.40
C ARG A 307 27.29 1.99 28.34
N LEU A 308 26.52 0.90 28.40
CA LEU A 308 25.38 0.74 29.30
C LEU A 308 25.84 0.63 30.75
N ASP A 309 26.80 -0.24 31.05
CA ASP A 309 27.37 -0.43 32.38
C ASP A 309 27.95 0.89 32.91
N ALA A 310 28.78 1.57 32.10
CA ALA A 310 29.32 2.88 32.45
C ALA A 310 28.24 3.97 32.63
N ALA A 311 27.08 3.82 31.99
CA ALA A 311 25.94 4.72 32.22
C ALA A 311 25.22 4.41 33.53
N MET A 312 25.05 3.13 33.86
CA MET A 312 24.45 2.68 35.11
C MET A 312 25.32 3.02 36.32
N ASP A 313 26.65 2.92 36.17
CA ASP A 313 27.64 3.28 37.20
C ASP A 313 27.60 4.76 37.61
N ARG A 314 26.99 5.64 36.79
CA ARG A 314 26.77 7.05 37.17
C ARG A 314 25.66 7.23 38.21
N TYR A 315 24.83 6.21 38.41
CA TYR A 315 23.67 6.25 39.31
C TYR A 315 23.80 5.32 40.51
N THR A 316 24.90 4.56 40.63
CA THR A 316 25.21 3.81 41.84
C THR A 316 25.61 4.78 42.95
N VAL A 317 24.79 4.83 44.00
CA VAL A 317 25.12 5.53 45.24
C VAL A 317 26.04 4.61 46.03
N GLY A 318 27.28 5.05 46.25
CA GLY A 318 28.29 4.36 47.05
C GLY A 318 28.00 4.39 48.54
#